data_AF-A0A528AAE6-F1
#
_entry.id   AF-A0A528AAE6-F1
#
_cell.length_a   1.000
_cell.length_b   1.000
_cell.length_c   1.000
_cell.angle_alpha   90.00
_cell.angle_beta   90.00
_cell.angle_gamma   90.00
#
_symmetry.space_group_name_H-M   'P 1'
#
loop_
_entity.id
_entity.type
_entity.pdbx_description
1 polymer ?
#
loop_
_entity_poly.entity_id
_entity_poly.type
_entity_poly.pdbx_seq_one_letter_code
_entity_poly.pdbx_strand_id
1 'polypeptide(L)' 'MTAHANYSLRDEIRDYWSDRAETFDLQVGHEIFSEQERAAWHALISRHLGPGAGRAALDLACGTGVISHLMHDLG' A
#
# COMPACT_ATOMS: atom_id res chain seq x y z
N MET A 1 12.20 -34.07 -12.22
CA MET A 1 11.96 -32.62 -11.99
C MET A 1 11.62 -32.45 -10.53
N THR A 2 12.61 -32.11 -9.69
CA THR A 2 12.38 -31.75 -8.29
C THR A 2 11.70 -30.39 -8.25
N ALA A 3 10.51 -30.33 -7.64
CA ALA A 3 9.81 -29.07 -7.38
C ALA A 3 10.76 -28.10 -6.66
N HIS A 4 10.97 -26.92 -7.23
CA HIS A 4 11.73 -25.87 -6.57
C HIS A 4 10.99 -25.50 -5.29
N ALA A 5 11.59 -25.83 -4.15
CA ALA A 5 11.08 -25.43 -2.86
C ALA A 5 11.29 -23.91 -2.70
N ASN A 6 10.26 -23.20 -2.24
CA ASN A 6 10.18 -21.74 -2.16
C ASN A 6 11.11 -21.10 -1.10
N TYR A 7 12.25 -21.73 -0.78
CA TYR A 7 13.14 -21.28 0.28
C TYR A 7 13.68 -19.86 0.04
N SER A 8 13.93 -19.48 -1.22
CA SER A 8 14.43 -18.15 -1.61
C SER A 8 13.34 -17.16 -2.02
N LEU A 9 12.10 -17.59 -2.20
CA LEU A 9 11.05 -16.78 -2.83
C LEU A 9 10.79 -15.45 -2.10
N ARG A 10 10.87 -15.46 -0.77
CA ARG A 10 10.73 -14.22 0.03
C ARG A 10 11.84 -13.22 -0.29
N ASP A 11 13.06 -13.71 -0.43
CA ASP A 11 14.22 -12.88 -0.69
C ASP A 11 14.17 -12.34 -2.13
N GLU A 12 13.75 -13.17 -3.10
CA GLU A 12 13.51 -12.76 -4.48
C GLU A 12 12.42 -11.68 -4.60
N ILE A 13 11.31 -11.81 -3.86
CA ILE A 13 10.24 -10.79 -3.83
C ILE A 13 10.76 -9.48 -3.23
N ARG A 14 11.51 -9.55 -2.13
CA ARG A 14 12.10 -8.36 -1.49
C ARG A 14 13.05 -7.66 -2.45
N ASP A 15 13.97 -8.40 -3.08
CA ASP A 15 15.00 -7.83 -3.93
C ASP A 15 14.36 -7.18 -5.17
N TYR A 16 13.37 -7.85 -5.79
CA TYR A 16 12.59 -7.27 -6.88
C TYR A 16 11.95 -5.93 -6.51
N TRP A 17 11.27 -5.84 -5.36
CA TRP A 17 10.63 -4.60 -4.93
C TRP A 17 11.64 -3.54 -4.47
N SER A 18 12.80 -3.96 -3.97
CA SER A 18 13.88 -3.04 -3.59
C SER A 18 14.46 -2.35 -4.83
N ASP A 19 14.76 -3.11 -5.88
CA ASP A 19 15.26 -2.57 -7.14
C ASP A 19 14.21 -1.67 -7.82
N ARG A 20 12.93 -2.06 -7.73
CA ARG A 20 11.84 -1.31 -8.35
C ARG A 20 11.50 -0.01 -7.62
N ALA A 21 11.85 0.11 -6.34
CA ALA A 21 11.52 1.28 -5.53
C ALA A 21 12.03 2.60 -6.13
N GLU A 22 13.22 2.60 -6.75
CA GLU A 22 13.83 3.79 -7.37
C GLU A 22 12.95 4.42 -8.47
N THR A 23 12.17 3.60 -9.18
CA THR A 23 11.37 4.04 -10.34
C THR A 23 9.87 3.86 -10.14
N PHE A 24 9.45 3.50 -8.92
CA PHE A 24 8.04 3.25 -8.61
C PHE A 24 7.17 4.47 -8.93
N ASP A 25 7.65 5.66 -8.58
CA ASP A 25 6.92 6.93 -8.76
C ASP A 25 6.83 7.39 -10.23
N LEU A 26 7.46 6.67 -11.17
CA LEU A 26 7.32 6.95 -12.60
C LEU A 26 6.12 6.22 -13.22
N GLN A 27 5.46 5.34 -12.46
CA GLN A 27 4.41 4.46 -12.99
C GLN A 27 3.04 5.10 -12.89
N VAL A 28 2.18 4.87 -13.87
CA VAL A 28 0.81 5.40 -13.83
C VAL A 28 0.06 4.78 -12.66
N GLY A 29 -0.62 5.62 -11.86
CA GLY A 29 -1.40 5.15 -10.72
C GLY A 29 -0.56 4.75 -9.50
N HIS A 30 0.72 5.16 -9.42
CA HIS A 30 1.56 4.92 -8.23
C HIS A 30 1.07 5.69 -6.99
N GLU A 31 0.21 6.69 -7.19
CA GLU A 31 -0.38 7.53 -6.15
C GLU A 31 -1.86 7.83 -6.45
N ILE A 32 -2.46 8.66 -5.58
CA ILE A 32 -3.80 9.21 -5.74
C ILE A 32 -3.65 10.64 -6.26
N PHE A 33 -4.05 10.86 -7.51
CA PHE A 33 -3.78 12.12 -8.22
C PHE A 33 -4.95 13.11 -8.21
N SER A 34 -6.10 12.70 -7.68
CA SER A 34 -7.28 13.56 -7.62
C SER A 34 -8.01 13.50 -6.29
N GLU A 35 -8.66 14.61 -5.95
CA GLU A 35 -9.57 14.68 -4.79
C GLU A 35 -10.76 13.73 -4.93
N GLN A 36 -11.18 13.44 -6.17
CA GLN A 36 -12.24 12.47 -6.42
C GLN A 36 -11.82 11.05 -6.04
N GLU A 37 -10.61 10.63 -6.43
CA GLU A 37 -10.05 9.33 -6.03
C GLU A 37 -9.85 9.28 -4.50
N ARG A 38 -9.30 10.34 -3.91
CA ARG A 38 -9.12 10.46 -2.45
C ARG A 38 -10.46 10.27 -1.72
N ALA A 39 -11.50 10.99 -2.13
CA ALA A 39 -12.82 10.90 -1.53
C ALA A 39 -13.45 9.49 -1.69
N ALA A 40 -13.25 8.85 -2.86
CA ALA A 40 -13.72 7.48 -3.08
C ALA A 40 -13.03 6.46 -2.16
N TRP A 41 -11.72 6.59 -1.98
CA TRP A 41 -10.96 5.77 -1.03
C TRP A 41 -11.41 6.00 0.41
N HIS A 42 -11.56 7.25 0.84
CA HIS A 42 -12.07 7.58 2.18
C HIS A 42 -13.46 6.96 2.44
N ALA A 43 -14.35 7.01 1.44
CA ALA A 43 -15.67 6.39 1.55
C ALA A 43 -15.57 4.86 1.69
N LEU A 44 -14.67 4.20 0.94
CA LEU A 44 -14.45 2.77 1.03
C LEU A 44 -13.88 2.37 2.40
N ILE A 45 -12.83 3.05 2.85
CA ILE A 45 -12.18 2.79 4.14
C ILE A 45 -13.18 2.98 5.28
N SER A 46 -13.88 4.12 5.32
CA SER A 46 -14.85 4.43 6.36
C SER A 46 -16.01 3.45 6.39
N ARG A 47 -16.49 2.99 5.22
CA ARG A 47 -17.54 1.97 5.12
C ARG A 47 -17.16 0.65 5.77
N HIS A 48 -15.90 0.23 5.65
CA HIS A 48 -15.46 -1.10 6.08
C HIS A 48 -14.78 -1.12 7.44
N LEU A 49 -14.05 -0.06 7.80
CA LEU A 49 -13.30 0.03 9.06
C LEU A 49 -14.01 0.89 10.11
N GLY A 50 -15.00 1.69 9.71
CA GLY A 50 -15.65 2.67 10.57
C GLY A 50 -14.78 3.93 10.79
N PRO A 51 -15.24 4.87 11.64
CA PRO A 51 -14.52 6.12 11.91
C PRO A 51 -13.17 5.85 12.61
N GLY A 52 -12.09 6.53 12.22
CA GLY A 52 -10.76 6.34 12.80
C GLY A 52 -10.76 6.46 14.33
N ALA A 53 -11.42 7.51 14.85
CA ALA A 53 -11.65 7.75 16.28
C ALA A 53 -10.37 7.63 17.15
N GLY A 54 -9.21 7.98 16.59
CA GLY A 54 -7.91 7.90 17.25
C GLY A 54 -7.40 6.46 17.47
N ARG A 55 -7.95 5.48 16.76
CA ARG A 55 -7.47 4.09 16.80
C ARG A 55 -6.12 3.98 16.11
N ALA A 56 -5.24 3.14 16.65
CA ALA A 56 -4.00 2.79 15.98
C ALA A 56 -4.29 1.95 14.73
N ALA A 57 -3.59 2.25 13.64
CA ALA A 57 -3.62 1.49 12.40
C ALA A 57 -2.20 0.99 12.04
N LEU A 58 -2.14 -0.15 11.35
CA LEU A 58 -0.90 -0.73 10.82
C LEU A 58 -1.07 -1.03 9.33
N ASP A 59 -0.31 -0.32 8.50
CA ASP A 59 -0.24 -0.53 7.06
C ASP A 59 0.97 -1.44 6.74
N LEU A 60 0.70 -2.69 6.37
CA LEU A 60 1.74 -3.69 6.11
C LEU A 60 2.20 -3.61 4.66
N ALA A 61 3.53 -3.52 4.46
CA ALA A 61 4.13 -3.31 3.13
C ALA A 61 3.64 -2.01 2.46
N CYS A 62 3.61 -0.92 3.25
CA CYS A 62 3.01 0.37 2.85
C CYS A 62 3.69 1.09 1.68
N GLY A 63 4.89 0.68 1.27
CA GLY A 63 5.63 1.31 0.18
C GLY A 63 5.79 2.81 0.41
N THR A 64 5.31 3.62 -0.52
CA THR A 64 5.30 5.10 -0.45
C THR A 64 4.31 5.67 0.58
N GLY A 65 3.52 4.84 1.24
CA GLY A 65 2.63 5.25 2.33
C GLY A 65 1.29 5.83 1.88
N VAL A 66 0.88 5.64 0.63
CA VAL A 66 -0.37 6.20 0.08
C VAL A 66 -1.59 5.83 0.94
N ILE A 67 -1.72 4.56 1.33
CA ILE A 67 -2.84 4.11 2.18
C ILE A 67 -2.68 4.64 3.62
N SER A 68 -1.46 4.69 4.14
CA SER A 68 -1.18 5.30 5.45
C SER A 68 -1.62 6.77 5.50
N HIS A 69 -1.38 7.55 4.45
CA HIS A 69 -1.85 8.94 4.36
C HIS A 69 -3.37 9.03 4.33
N LEU A 70 -4.05 8.19 3.54
CA LEU A 70 -5.52 8.15 3.52
C LEU A 70 -6.11 7.79 4.88
N MET A 71 -5.50 6.84 5.60
CA MET A 71 -5.97 6.48 6.94
C MET A 71 -5.72 7.61 7.95
N HIS A 72 -4.59 8.31 7.84
CA HIS A 72 -4.27 9.47 8.67
C HIS A 72 -5.28 10.61 8.50
N ASP A 73 -5.72 10.88 7.27
CA ASP A 73 -6.74 11.90 6.97
C ASP A 73 -8.09 11.61 7.68
N LEU A 74 -8.34 10.36 8.07
CA LEU A 74 -9.60 9.91 8.70
C LEU A 74 -9.58 9.89 10.23
N GLY A 75 -8.47 10.26 10.87
CA GLY A 75 -8.32 10.42 12.32
C GLY A 75 -8.11 9.13 13.10
#